data_AF-A0A1B8S881-F1
#
_entry.id   AF-A0A1B8S881-F1
#
_cell.length_a   1.000
_cell.length_b   1.000
_cell.length_c   1.000
_cell.angle_alpha   90.00
_cell.angle_beta   90.00
_cell.angle_gamma   90.00
#
_symmetry.space_group_name_H-M   'P 1'
#
loop_
_entity.id
_entity.type
_entity.pdbx_description
1 polymer ?
#
loop_
_entity_poly.entity_id
_entity_poly.type
_entity_poly.pdbx_seq_one_letter_code
_entity_poly.pdbx_strand_id
1 'polypeptide(L)' 'MAFTGAFTTAAPAPADDSAPHRVRYLVSATETAQANIYYREVQPPNFGEYSHNPYQYSPRADVTIGPNQPWIFET' A
#
# COMPACT_ATOMS: atom_id res chain seq x y z
N MET A 1 -38.92 -17.06 36.51
CA MET A 1 -37.69 -16.35 36.88
C MET A 1 -36.98 -15.95 35.60
N ALA A 2 -36.82 -14.65 35.34
CA ALA A 2 -36.20 -14.12 34.12
C ALA A 2 -34.84 -13.51 34.47
N PHE A 3 -33.78 -13.90 33.75
CA PHE A 3 -32.45 -13.31 33.87
C PHE A 3 -32.31 -12.14 32.90
N THR A 4 -32.22 -10.92 33.41
CA THR A 4 -31.79 -9.73 32.67
C THR A 4 -30.27 -9.66 32.70
N GLY A 5 -29.62 -10.17 31.65
CA GLY A 5 -28.18 -10.00 31.44
C GLY A 5 -27.90 -8.67 30.75
N ALA A 6 -27.12 -7.80 31.40
CA ALA A 6 -26.61 -6.58 30.77
C ALA A 6 -25.47 -6.94 29.80
N PHE A 7 -25.63 -6.59 28.53
CA PHE A 7 -24.58 -6.71 27.52
C PHE A 7 -23.63 -5.53 27.65
N THR A 8 -22.45 -5.74 28.23
CA THR A 8 -21.34 -4.78 28.17
C THR A 8 -20.72 -4.86 26.77
N THR A 9 -20.88 -3.79 25.99
CA THR A 9 -20.17 -3.63 24.72
C THR A 9 -18.70 -3.34 25.03
N ALA A 10 -17.79 -4.18 24.53
CA ALA A 10 -16.36 -3.91 24.62
C ALA A 10 -16.01 -2.69 23.78
N ALA A 11 -15.28 -1.73 24.36
CA ALA A 11 -14.74 -0.60 23.61
C ALA A 11 -13.73 -1.09 22.56
N PRO A 12 -13.74 -0.54 21.34
CA PRO A 12 -12.72 -0.87 20.35
C PRO A 12 -11.34 -0.51 20.89
N ALA A 13 -10.41 -1.44 20.82
CA ALA A 13 -9.02 -1.17 21.15
C ALA A 13 -8.44 -0.19 20.12
N PRO A 14 -7.67 0.84 20.56
CA PRO A 14 -6.93 1.65 19.61
C PRO A 14 -5.95 0.74 18.85
N ALA A 15 -5.91 0.87 17.53
CA ALA A 15 -4.84 0.28 16.75
C ALA A 15 -3.54 0.98 17.14
N ASP A 16 -2.46 0.21 17.36
CA ASP A 16 -1.12 0.79 17.49
C ASP A 16 -0.87 1.70 16.28
N ASP A 17 -0.44 2.93 16.54
CA ASP A 17 -0.01 3.86 15.50
C ASP A 17 1.02 3.11 14.63
N SER A 18 0.72 2.96 13.34
CA SER A 18 1.56 2.18 12.44
C SER A 18 2.95 2.81 12.44
N ALA A 19 3.94 2.10 12.99
CA ALA A 19 5.33 2.44 12.79
C ALA A 19 5.59 2.67 11.28
N PRO A 20 6.49 3.60 10.91
CA PRO A 20 6.80 3.82 9.51
C PRO A 20 7.26 2.51 8.85
N HIS A 21 6.53 2.08 7.82
CA HIS A 21 6.83 0.86 7.08
C HIS A 21 7.84 1.17 5.99
N ARG A 22 8.95 0.43 5.96
CA ARG A 22 9.91 0.49 4.85
C ARG A 22 9.53 -0.53 3.78
N VAL A 23 9.31 -0.08 2.55
CA VAL A 23 8.96 -0.94 1.41
C VAL A 23 9.98 -0.76 0.30
N ARG A 24 10.54 -1.87 -0.21
CA ARG A 24 11.46 -1.87 -1.34
C ARG A 24 10.90 -2.67 -2.50
N TYR A 25 10.71 -2.02 -3.64
CA TYR A 25 10.33 -2.65 -4.90
C TYR A 25 11.58 -2.90 -5.75
N LEU A 26 11.65 -4.08 -6.37
CA LEU A 26 12.63 -4.43 -7.39
C LEU A 26 11.89 -5.04 -8.57
N VAL A 27 12.04 -4.41 -9.74
CA VAL A 27 11.50 -4.92 -11.00
C VAL A 27 12.68 -5.12 -11.94
N SER A 28 12.91 -6.37 -12.36
CA SER A 28 13.96 -6.77 -13.29
C SER A 28 13.37 -7.47 -14.51
N ALA A 29 14.14 -7.55 -15.58
CA ALA A 29 13.75 -8.22 -16.82
C ALA A 29 14.94 -8.98 -17.41
N THR A 30 14.68 -10.10 -18.09
CA THR A 30 15.70 -10.89 -18.80
C THR A 30 16.03 -10.32 -20.18
N GLU A 31 15.22 -9.39 -20.67
CA GLU A 31 15.42 -8.64 -21.92
C GLU A 31 15.10 -7.17 -21.68
N THR A 32 15.56 -6.29 -22.58
CA THR A 32 15.29 -4.85 -22.45
C THR A 32 13.86 -4.54 -22.86
N ALA A 33 13.12 -3.82 -22.01
CA ALA A 33 11.74 -3.42 -22.27
C ALA A 33 11.41 -2.05 -21.68
N GLN A 34 10.47 -1.33 -22.32
CA GLN A 34 9.80 -0.20 -21.71
C GLN A 34 8.70 -0.70 -20.77
N ALA A 35 8.70 -0.20 -19.54
CA ALA A 35 7.75 -0.58 -18.50
C ALA A 35 7.08 0.66 -17.90
N ASN A 36 5.77 0.55 -17.71
CA ASN A 36 4.97 1.50 -16.96
C ASN A 36 4.65 0.85 -15.61
N ILE A 37 5.32 1.29 -14.56
CA ILE A 37 5.24 0.67 -13.24
C ILE A 37 4.35 1.54 -12.35
N TYR A 38 3.23 0.98 -11.89
CA TYR A 38 2.42 1.58 -10.84
C TYR A 38 2.73 0.90 -9.52
N TYR A 39 3.05 1.66 -8.49
CA TYR A 39 3.47 1.15 -7.18
C TYR A 39 2.78 1.91 -6.06
N ARG A 40 2.68 1.34 -4.86
CA ARG A 40 2.10 2.04 -3.70
C ARG A 40 3.20 2.87 -3.05
N GLU A 41 3.10 4.19 -3.15
CA GLU A 41 4.05 5.09 -2.47
C GLU A 41 3.55 5.44 -1.07
N VAL A 42 2.27 5.81 -0.97
CA VAL A 42 1.63 6.18 0.29
C VAL A 42 0.42 5.27 0.52
N GLN A 43 0.29 4.74 1.74
CA GLN A 43 -0.90 3.98 2.14
C GLN A 43 -2.10 4.92 2.24
N PRO A 44 -3.17 4.71 1.45
CA PRO A 44 -4.38 5.51 1.59
C PRO A 44 -5.08 5.22 2.93
N PRO A 45 -5.69 6.22 3.57
CA PRO A 45 -6.42 6.03 4.84
C PRO A 45 -7.58 5.03 4.72
N ASN A 46 -8.24 4.99 3.56
CA ASN A 46 -9.31 4.04 3.26
C ASN A 46 -9.51 3.89 1.74
N PHE A 47 -10.42 3.01 1.35
CA PHE A 47 -10.73 2.75 -0.06
C PHE A 47 -11.34 3.96 -0.77
N GLY A 48 -12.16 4.76 -0.09
CA GLY A 48 -12.79 5.96 -0.66
C GLY A 48 -11.77 7.01 -1.08
N GLU A 49 -10.78 7.29 -0.22
CA GLU A 49 -9.67 8.19 -0.54
C GLU A 49 -8.87 7.69 -1.75
N TYR A 50 -8.58 6.38 -1.79
CA TYR A 50 -7.92 5.77 -2.95
C TYR A 50 -8.73 5.92 -4.23
N SER A 51 -10.03 5.62 -4.21
CA SER A 51 -10.89 5.71 -5.39
C SER A 51 -11.09 7.14 -5.87
N HIS A 52 -11.09 8.12 -4.97
CA HIS A 52 -11.23 9.54 -5.33
C HIS A 52 -10.06 10.02 -6.19
N ASN A 53 -8.82 9.67 -5.81
CA ASN A 53 -7.63 9.99 -6.59
C ASN A 53 -6.58 8.88 -6.42
N PRO A 54 -6.58 7.84 -7.27
CA PRO A 54 -5.67 6.71 -7.10
C PRO A 54 -4.22 7.06 -7.40
N TYR A 55 -3.97 8.04 -8.28
CA TYR A 55 -2.62 8.39 -8.73
C TYR A 55 -1.79 9.09 -7.66
N GLN A 56 -2.41 9.73 -6.66
CA GLN A 56 -1.66 10.29 -5.53
C GLN A 56 -1.05 9.21 -4.62
N TYR A 57 -1.65 8.02 -4.59
CA TYR A 57 -1.19 6.89 -3.78
C TYR A 57 -0.45 5.84 -4.62
N SER A 58 -0.77 5.80 -5.91
CA SER A 58 -0.20 4.86 -6.87
C SER A 58 0.35 5.59 -8.10
N PRO A 59 1.47 6.32 -7.95
CA PRO A 59 2.11 7.00 -9.06
C PRO A 59 2.64 6.01 -10.10
N ARG A 60 2.97 6.54 -11.27
CA ARG A 60 3.52 5.80 -12.41
C ARG A 60 4.98 6.17 -12.61
N ALA A 61 5.83 5.17 -12.77
CA ALA A 61 7.18 5.32 -13.31
C ALA A 61 7.21 4.78 -14.76
N ASP A 62 7.68 5.62 -15.69
CA ASP A 62 7.92 5.26 -17.08
C ASP A 62 9.43 5.03 -17.27
N VAL A 63 9.83 3.76 -17.35
CA VAL A 63 11.26 3.38 -17.29
C VAL A 63 11.60 2.31 -18.32
N THR A 64 12.87 2.28 -18.72
CA THR A 64 13.44 1.12 -19.44
C THR A 64 14.13 0.21 -18.43
N ILE A 65 13.79 -1.08 -18.44
CA ILE A 65 14.37 -2.12 -17.59
C ILE A 65 15.05 -3.19 -18.43
N GLY A 66 16.05 -3.88 -17.86
CA GLY A 66 16.76 -4.97 -18.52
C GLY A 66 17.63 -5.79 -17.55
N PRO A 67 18.42 -6.76 -18.05
CA PRO A 67 19.17 -7.73 -17.23
C PRO A 67 20.10 -7.12 -16.20
N ASN A 68 20.68 -5.96 -16.53
CA ASN A 68 21.61 -5.21 -15.67
C ASN A 68 21.08 -3.81 -15.33
N GLN A 69 19.78 -3.57 -15.55
CA GLN A 69 19.11 -2.30 -15.34
C GLN A 69 17.75 -2.56 -14.68
N PRO A 70 17.72 -2.99 -13.40
CA PRO A 70 16.47 -3.10 -12.68
C PRO A 70 15.94 -1.70 -12.31
N TRP A 71 14.63 -1.59 -12.17
CA TRP A 71 14.02 -0.46 -11.47
C TRP A 71 13.93 -0.80 -9.98
N ILE A 72 14.44 0.08 -9.13
CA ILE A 72 14.45 -0.06 -7.68
C ILE A 72 13.84 1.21 -7.08
N PHE A 73 12.87 1.04 -6.18
CA PHE A 73 12.23 2.12 -5.45
C PHE A 73 12.09 1.75 -3.97
N GLU A 74 12.21 2.75 -3.10
CA GLU A 74 12.12 2.58 -1.66
C GLU A 74 11.33 3.73 -1.02
N THR A 75 10.43 3.39 -0.11
CA THR A 75 9.66 4.32 0.74
C THR A 75 9.65 3.85 2.18
#